data_AF-A0A1G7BCJ6-F1
#
_entry.id   AF-A0A1G7BCJ6-F1
#
_cell.length_a   1.000
_cell.length_b   1.000
_cell.length_c   1.000
_cell.angle_alpha   90.00
_cell.angle_beta   90.00
_cell.angle_gamma   90.00
#
_symmetry.space_group_name_H-M   'P 1'
#
loop_
_entity.id
_entity.type
_entity.pdbx_description
1 polymer ?
#
loop_
_entity_poly.entity_id
_entity_poly.type
_entity_poly.pdbx_seq_one_letter_code
_entity_poly.pdbx_strand_id
1 'polypeptide(L)' 'MVCKSVFAGGRSVKLVATELGGSDYISLNLYDLTGGARLVPCEMPVARVITFLADLERESAG' A
#
# COMPACT_ATOMS: atom_id res chain seq x y z
N MET A 1 10.08 -2.27 6.01
CA MET A 1 10.64 -1.99 4.65
C MET A 1 9.49 -1.68 3.71
N VAL A 2 9.65 -0.73 2.78
CA VAL A 2 8.62 -0.40 1.78
C VAL A 2 9.18 -0.62 0.37
N CYS A 3 8.51 -1.42 -0.43
CA CYS A 3 8.82 -1.62 -1.84
C CYS A 3 7.65 -1.16 -2.70
N LYS A 4 7.94 -0.20 -3.58
CA LYS A 4 6.98 0.33 -4.56
C LYS A 4 7.43 -0.03 -5.97
N SER A 5 6.57 -0.68 -6.73
CA SER A 5 6.77 -0.92 -8.16
C SER A 5 5.70 -0.17 -8.94
N VAL A 6 6.11 0.53 -9.99
CA VAL A 6 5.23 1.38 -10.80
C VAL A 6 5.11 0.79 -12.20
N PHE A 7 3.88 0.76 -12.71
CA PHE A 7 3.53 0.21 -14.01
C PHE A 7 2.62 1.19 -14.77
N ALA A 8 2.37 0.90 -16.05
CA ALA A 8 1.42 1.63 -16.88
C ALA A 8 1.60 3.16 -16.85
N GLY A 9 2.86 3.63 -16.90
CA GLY A 9 3.18 5.06 -16.89
C GLY A 9 2.80 5.79 -15.60
N GLY A 10 2.71 5.09 -14.47
CA GLY A 10 2.32 5.69 -13.18
C GLY A 10 0.90 5.36 -12.74
N ARG A 11 0.08 4.81 -13.64
CA ARG A 11 -1.35 4.55 -13.38
C ARG A 11 -1.63 3.25 -12.63
N SER A 12 -0.60 2.45 -12.38
CA SER A 12 -0.68 1.24 -11.59
C SER A 12 0.53 1.17 -10.67
N VAL A 13 0.27 0.94 -9.39
CA VAL A 13 1.30 0.83 -8.36
C VAL A 13 1.08 -0.45 -7.59
N LYS A 14 2.11 -1.29 -7.49
CA LYS A 14 2.16 -2.38 -6.51
C LYS A 14 2.97 -1.91 -5.32
N LEU A 15 2.39 -2.05 -4.13
CA LEU A 15 3.06 -1.74 -2.88
C LEU A 15 3.14 -3.01 -2.03
N VAL A 16 4.32 -3.27 -1.51
CA VAL A 16 4.58 -4.29 -0.50
C VAL A 16 5.28 -3.60 0.66
N ALA A 17 4.75 -3.75 1.87
CA ALA A 17 5.34 -3.14 3.05
C ALA A 17 5.38 -4.14 4.21
N THR A 18 6.46 -4.08 4.97
CA THR A 18 6.66 -4.76 6.24
C THR A 18 6.93 -3.74 7.33
N GLU A 19 6.39 -3.99 8.52
CA GLU A 19 6.72 -3.25 9.73
C GLU A 19 8.24 -3.33 10.01
N LEU A 20 8.84 -2.25 10.50
CA LEU A 20 10.26 -2.24 10.89
C LEU A 20 10.43 -2.91 12.26
N GLY A 21 10.99 -4.12 12.28
CA GLY A 21 11.25 -4.87 13.52
C GLY A 21 10.07 -5.67 14.06
N GLY A 22 8.91 -5.59 13.41
CA GLY A 22 7.73 -6.38 13.71
C GLY A 22 7.45 -7.47 12.68
N SER A 23 6.23 -8.04 12.76
CA SER A 23 5.80 -9.14 11.91
C SER A 23 4.65 -8.77 10.96
N ASP A 24 4.17 -7.53 11.03
CA ASP A 24 3.08 -7.10 10.17
C ASP A 24 3.55 -6.87 8.73
N TYR A 25 2.69 -7.28 7.81
CA TYR A 25 2.94 -7.30 6.37
C TYR A 25 1.66 -6.93 5.63
N ILE A 26 1.78 -6.06 4.64
CA ILE A 26 0.70 -5.75 3.69
C ILE A 26 1.21 -5.81 2.26
N SER A 27 0.30 -6.20 1.35
CA SER A 27 0.50 -6.03 -0.08
C SER A 27 -0.80 -5.62 -0.77
N LEU A 28 -0.66 -4.68 -1.71
CA LEU A 28 -1.79 -4.11 -2.45
C LEU A 28 -1.36 -3.67 -3.85
N ASN A 29 -2.35 -3.51 -4.71
CA ASN A 29 -2.24 -2.74 -5.93
C ASN A 29 -3.15 -1.50 -5.84
N LEU A 30 -2.67 -0.37 -6.35
CA LEU A 30 -3.43 0.86 -6.52
C LEU A 30 -3.51 1.16 -8.01
N TYR A 31 -4.72 1.35 -8.51
CA TYR A 31 -4.99 1.67 -9.91
C TYR A 31 -5.63 3.04 -10.02
N ASP A 32 -5.06 3.89 -10.88
CA ASP A 32 -5.63 5.17 -11.25
C ASP A 32 -6.52 5.01 -12.49
N LEU A 33 -7.81 4.81 -12.24
CA LEU A 33 -8.83 4.57 -13.26
C LEU A 33 -9.63 5.85 -13.52
N THR A 34 -10.22 5.95 -14.72
CA THR A 34 -11.02 7.12 -15.12
C THR A 34 -12.21 7.40 -14.19
N GLY A 35 -12.73 6.36 -13.53
CA GLY A 35 -13.84 6.46 -12.57
C GLY A 35 -13.41 6.63 -11.11
N GLY A 36 -12.12 6.84 -10.85
CA GLY A 36 -11.55 6.99 -9.52
C GLY A 36 -10.49 5.94 -9.19
N ALA A 37 -9.67 6.25 -8.20
CA ALA A 37 -8.64 5.36 -7.73
C ALA A 37 -9.25 4.10 -7.10
N ARG A 38 -8.67 2.93 -7.40
CA ARG A 38 -9.08 1.64 -6.84
C ARG A 38 -7.93 0.99 -6.10
N LEU A 39 -8.12 0.77 -4.81
CA LEU A 39 -7.19 0.01 -3.96
C LEU A 39 -7.62 -1.45 -3.91
N VAL A 40 -6.68 -2.37 -4.18
CA VAL A 40 -6.91 -3.81 -4.27
C VAL A 40 -5.87 -4.55 -3.41
N PRO A 41 -6.21 -4.95 -2.19
CA PRO A 41 -5.35 -5.80 -1.37
C PRO A 41 -5.22 -7.20 -1.97
N CYS A 42 -4.07 -7.87 -1.75
CA CYS A 42 -3.86 -9.22 -2.26
C CYS A 42 -4.55 -10.30 -1.40
N GLU A 43 -4.38 -10.26 -0.08
CA GLU A 43 -4.76 -11.37 0.82
C GLU A 43 -5.46 -10.91 2.12
N MET A 44 -5.76 -9.62 2.27
CA MET A 44 -6.24 -9.06 3.53
C MET A 44 -7.32 -7.98 3.35
N PRO A 45 -8.11 -7.66 4.39
CA PRO A 45 -9.14 -6.63 4.30
C PRO A 45 -8.56 -5.25 4.00
N VAL A 46 -9.30 -4.45 3.22
CA VAL A 46 -8.95 -3.05 2.91
C VAL A 46 -8.72 -2.23 4.18
N ALA A 47 -9.53 -2.44 5.22
CA ALA A 47 -9.38 -1.72 6.49
C ALA A 47 -8.01 -1.94 7.14
N ARG A 48 -7.50 -3.19 7.18
CA ARG A 48 -6.16 -3.49 7.71
C ARG A 48 -5.08 -2.76 6.93
N VAL A 49 -5.19 -2.75 5.59
CA VAL A 49 -4.25 -2.03 4.72
C VAL A 49 -4.26 -0.53 5.02
N ILE A 50 -5.43 0.08 5.15
CA ILE A 50 -5.55 1.52 5.44
C ILE A 50 -4.94 1.85 6.81
N THR A 51 -5.24 1.06 7.85
CA THR A 51 -4.66 1.26 9.18
C THR A 51 -3.14 1.18 9.13
N PHE A 52 -2.59 0.12 8.53
CA PHE A 52 -1.13 -0.04 8.41
C PHE A 52 -0.48 1.13 7.67
N LEU A 53 -1.07 1.60 6.56
CA LEU A 53 -0.52 2.71 5.79
C LEU A 53 -0.57 4.03 6.57
N ALA A 54 -1.65 4.28 7.33
CA ALA A 54 -1.76 5.48 8.15
C ALA A 54 -0.75 5.49 9.29
N ASP A 55 -0.48 4.32 9.89
CA ASP A 55 0.55 4.18 10.93
C ASP A 55 1.94 4.41 10.34
N LEU A 56 2.24 3.78 9.20
CA LEU A 56 3.49 3.97 8.46
C LEU A 56 3.75 5.43 8.05
N GLU A 57 2.71 6.15 7.59
CA GLU A 57 2.82 7.57 7.24
C GLU A 57 3.24 8.41 8.46
N ARG A 58 2.64 8.16 9.63
CA ARG A 58 2.96 8.89 10.87
C ARG A 58 4.39 8.64 11.33
N GLU A 59 4.89 7.41 11.20
CA GLU A 59 6.29 7.08 11.53
C GLU A 59 7.28 7.80 10.61
N SER A 60 6.95 7.98 9.33
CA SER A 60 7.81 8.66 8.36
C SER A 60 7.80 10.19 8.44
N ALA A 61 6.84 10.77 9.16
CA ALA A 61 6.71 12.21 9.35
C ALA A 61 7.39 12.73 10.64
N GLY A 62 7.97 11.82 11.43
CA GLY A 62 8.67 12.10 12.69
C GLY A 62 10.17 12.30 12.55
#